data_AF-A0A847LM17-F1
#
_entry.id   AF-A0A847LM17-F1
#
_cell.length_a   1.000
_cell.length_b   1.000
_cell.length_c   1.000
_cell.angle_alpha   90.00
_cell.angle_beta   90.00
_cell.angle_gamma   90.00
#
_symmetry.space_group_name_H-M   'P 1'
#
loop_
_entity.id
_entity.type
_entity.pdbx_description
1 polymer ?
#
loop_
_entity_poly.entity_id
_entity_poly.type
_entity_poly.pdbx_seq_one_letter_code
_entity_poly.pdbx_strand_id
1 'polypeptide(L)'
;MTMERNGRRFAAGLAMLVLLLGLPAALEAGSARIFPSYCGLIPVKGFDKSRPRRQTRDFTAWGDQSEVHVSNWDNQHVTFRLDKWGRPVSYHGGIVFLMYEFCGDEGTYLDRFGNGRLAPILKRLSYFDAQGNPIGDAEFDDVSRFEFEIRDREKFQETMTRIDGQDGNLDTEDEAEGNILRKVFDSRGRVIRSGPISTSDFWEYQHFGGKP
;
A
#
# COMPACT_ATOMS: atom_id res chain seq x y z
N MET A 1 -23.71 -87.75 -11.23
CA MET A 1 -23.06 -86.94 -10.18
C MET A 1 -23.66 -85.54 -10.31
N THR A 2 -24.87 -85.24 -9.83
CA THR A 2 -25.26 -85.01 -8.41
C THR A 2 -24.22 -84.13 -7.68
N MET A 3 -24.55 -83.04 -6.99
CA MET A 3 -25.80 -82.65 -6.36
C MET A 3 -25.73 -81.18 -5.89
N GLU A 4 -26.89 -80.54 -5.85
CA GLU A 4 -27.44 -79.57 -4.89
C GLU A 4 -26.54 -78.69 -3.98
N ARG A 5 -26.93 -77.41 -3.93
CA ARG A 5 -26.73 -76.47 -2.83
C ARG A 5 -27.76 -76.72 -1.71
N ASN A 6 -27.28 -77.02 -0.51
CA ASN A 6 -27.87 -76.72 0.81
C ASN A 6 -26.72 -76.05 1.60
N GLY A 7 -26.83 -74.96 2.35
CA GLY A 7 -27.88 -74.54 3.27
C GLY A 7 -27.31 -74.54 4.70
N ARG A 8 -27.31 -73.38 5.37
CA ARG A 8 -27.10 -73.15 6.84
C ARG A 8 -25.66 -73.30 7.37
N ARG A 9 -25.26 -72.71 8.51
CA ARG A 9 -25.46 -71.43 9.22
C ARG A 9 -24.54 -71.54 10.45
N PHE A 10 -23.84 -70.46 10.77
CA PHE A 10 -23.34 -70.05 12.10
C PHE A 10 -22.19 -70.78 12.83
N ALA A 11 -21.56 -69.92 13.66
CA ALA A 11 -20.59 -70.11 14.73
C ALA A 11 -19.13 -70.26 14.26
N ALA A 12 -18.13 -69.58 14.82
CA ALA A 12 -18.02 -68.65 15.95
C ALA A 12 -16.80 -67.74 15.65
N GLY A 13 -16.82 -66.48 16.08
CA GLY A 13 -16.03 -66.08 17.23
C GLY A 13 -14.53 -65.92 16.93
N LEU A 14 -14.08 -64.69 16.68
CA LEU A 14 -12.76 -64.26 17.12
C LEU A 14 -12.74 -62.73 17.28
N ALA A 15 -12.51 -62.31 18.52
CA ALA A 15 -12.27 -60.92 18.88
C ALA A 15 -11.00 -60.42 18.20
N MET A 16 -11.09 -59.32 17.46
CA MET A 16 -9.92 -58.58 16.99
C MET A 16 -9.86 -57.25 17.72
N LEU A 17 -9.01 -57.23 18.74
CA LEU A 17 -8.52 -56.07 19.45
C LEU A 17 -7.66 -55.26 18.46
N VAL A 18 -8.20 -54.19 17.88
CA VAL A 18 -7.40 -53.24 17.10
C VAL A 18 -6.69 -52.33 18.11
N LEU A 19 -5.37 -52.52 18.24
CA LEU A 19 -4.47 -51.59 18.92
C LEU A 19 -4.60 -50.20 18.26
N LEU A 20 -5.19 -49.27 19.00
CA LEU A 20 -4.96 -47.83 18.86
C LEU A 20 -3.51 -47.55 19.25
N LEU A 21 -2.60 -47.52 18.28
CA LEU A 21 -1.31 -46.87 18.41
C LEU A 21 -1.33 -45.59 17.59
N GLY A 22 -1.00 -44.51 18.30
CA GLY A 22 -1.29 -43.13 17.95
C GLY A 22 -0.74 -42.69 16.61
N LEU A 23 -1.59 -41.96 15.90
CA LEU A 23 -1.23 -40.79 15.11
C LEU A 23 -2.53 -40.03 14.83
N PRO A 24 -2.79 -38.90 15.49
CA PRO A 24 -3.18 -37.73 14.78
C PRO A 24 -1.90 -36.92 14.58
N ALA A 25 -1.44 -36.89 13.34
CA ALA A 25 -0.77 -35.71 12.84
C ALA A 25 -1.71 -34.54 13.14
N ALA A 26 -1.46 -33.82 14.22
CA ALA A 26 -1.89 -32.45 14.34
C ALA A 26 -1.11 -31.70 13.27
N LEU A 27 -1.60 -31.79 12.02
CA LEU A 27 -1.53 -30.64 11.14
C LEU A 27 -2.22 -29.55 11.97
N GLU A 28 -1.42 -28.69 12.60
CA GLU A 28 -1.87 -27.33 12.81
C GLU A 28 -2.22 -26.83 11.41
N ALA A 29 -3.49 -26.99 11.04
CA ALA A 29 -4.11 -26.18 10.03
C ALA A 29 -3.91 -24.77 10.57
N GLY A 30 -2.81 -24.14 10.16
CA GLY A 30 -2.49 -22.77 10.49
C GLY A 30 -3.76 -22.00 10.17
N SER A 31 -4.48 -21.61 11.22
CA SER A 31 -5.74 -20.91 11.08
C SER A 31 -5.42 -19.78 10.12
N ALA A 32 -6.01 -19.81 8.91
CA ALA A 32 -5.84 -18.73 7.96
C ALA A 32 -6.15 -17.48 8.76
N ARG A 33 -5.11 -16.67 9.06
CA ARG A 33 -5.29 -15.44 9.81
C ARG A 33 -6.15 -14.60 8.89
N ILE A 34 -7.44 -14.57 9.18
CA ILE A 34 -8.38 -13.67 8.52
C ILE A 34 -7.87 -12.31 8.92
N PHE A 35 -7.13 -11.68 8.01
CA PHE A 35 -6.72 -10.31 8.23
C PHE A 35 -7.99 -9.48 8.13
N PRO A 36 -8.41 -8.79 9.21
CA PRO A 36 -9.46 -7.81 9.09
C PRO A 36 -9.06 -6.85 7.97
N SER A 37 -10.02 -6.52 7.09
CA SER A 37 -9.80 -5.51 6.06
C SER A 37 -9.23 -4.26 6.73
N TYR A 38 -8.02 -3.86 6.34
CA TYR A 38 -7.34 -2.69 6.88
C TYR A 38 -8.07 -1.40 6.54
N CYS A 39 -8.98 -1.42 5.55
CA CYS A 39 -9.84 -0.28 5.21
C CYS A 39 -10.66 0.21 6.42
N GLY A 40 -11.09 -0.69 7.31
CA GLY A 40 -11.83 -0.32 8.51
C GLY A 40 -10.99 0.47 9.52
N LEU A 41 -9.66 0.37 9.43
CA LEU A 41 -8.71 1.08 10.30
C LEU A 41 -8.36 2.48 9.80
N ILE A 42 -8.75 2.84 8.59
CA ILE A 42 -8.42 4.14 7.99
C ILE A 42 -9.50 5.14 8.42
N PRO A 43 -9.20 6.14 9.26
CA PRO A 43 -10.17 7.17 9.65
C PRO A 43 -10.23 8.34 8.65
N VAL A 44 -9.30 8.41 7.69
CA VAL A 44 -9.15 9.49 6.72
C VAL A 44 -10.46 9.79 5.97
N LYS A 45 -10.97 11.02 6.09
CA LYS A 45 -12.25 11.45 5.50
C LYS A 45 -12.23 11.50 3.97
N GLY A 46 -11.07 11.78 3.38
CA GLY A 46 -10.90 11.90 1.92
C GLY A 46 -10.76 10.56 1.19
N PHE A 47 -10.59 9.45 1.91
CA PHE A 47 -10.37 8.14 1.32
C PHE A 47 -11.68 7.36 1.15
N ASP A 48 -12.02 6.98 -0.09
CA ASP A 48 -13.18 6.09 -0.32
C ASP A 48 -12.87 4.65 0.14
N LYS A 49 -13.51 4.26 1.24
CA LYS A 49 -13.40 2.93 1.87
C LYS A 49 -14.36 1.90 1.27
N SER A 50 -15.33 2.34 0.47
CA SER A 50 -16.37 1.47 -0.09
C SER A 50 -15.90 0.67 -1.30
N ARG A 51 -14.83 1.14 -1.96
CA ARG A 51 -14.29 0.53 -3.19
C ARG A 51 -12.82 0.13 -3.05
N PRO A 52 -12.45 -0.77 -2.12
CA PRO A 52 -11.08 -1.23 -2.01
C PRO A 52 -10.67 -2.00 -3.27
N ARG A 53 -9.46 -1.73 -3.75
CA ARG A 53 -8.85 -2.40 -4.90
C ARG A 53 -7.78 -3.39 -4.46
N ARG A 54 -6.88 -2.96 -3.58
CA ARG A 54 -5.75 -3.77 -3.10
C ARG A 54 -5.40 -3.42 -1.67
N GLN A 55 -4.98 -4.43 -0.91
CA GLN A 55 -4.45 -4.26 0.44
C GLN A 55 -3.22 -5.13 0.59
N THR A 56 -2.13 -4.58 1.08
CA THR A 56 -0.90 -5.32 1.39
C THR A 56 -0.39 -4.94 2.78
N ARG A 57 0.41 -5.84 3.35
CA ARG A 57 1.06 -5.65 4.63
C ARG A 57 2.46 -6.21 4.55
N ASP A 58 3.44 -5.36 4.82
CA ASP A 58 4.85 -5.66 4.77
C ASP A 58 5.41 -5.54 6.19
N PHE A 59 5.98 -6.63 6.71
CA PHE A 59 6.52 -6.65 8.07
C PHE A 59 7.95 -6.07 8.09
N THR A 60 8.28 -5.32 9.14
CA THR A 60 9.67 -4.88 9.35
C THR A 60 10.58 -6.10 9.58
N ALA A 61 11.88 -5.93 9.35
CA ALA A 61 12.87 -7.01 9.53
C ALA A 61 12.84 -7.64 10.93
N TRP A 62 12.40 -6.89 11.95
CA TRP A 62 12.30 -7.33 13.34
C TRP A 62 10.91 -7.87 13.73
N GLY A 63 9.92 -7.79 12.83
CA GLY A 63 8.56 -8.32 13.01
C GLY A 63 7.72 -7.62 14.08
N ASP A 64 8.21 -6.53 14.65
CA ASP A 64 7.58 -5.75 15.72
C ASP A 64 6.63 -4.66 15.19
N GLN A 65 6.76 -4.32 13.91
CA GLN A 65 5.89 -3.41 13.19
C GLN A 65 5.60 -3.94 11.79
N SER A 66 4.61 -3.34 11.14
CA SER A 66 4.31 -3.60 9.74
C SER A 66 3.79 -2.35 9.06
N GLU A 67 4.22 -2.10 7.84
CA GLU A 67 3.65 -1.10 6.96
C GLU A 67 2.46 -1.71 6.20
N VAL A 68 1.35 -0.98 6.17
CA VAL A 68 0.10 -1.39 5.53
C VAL A 68 -0.17 -0.41 4.40
N HIS A 69 -0.45 -0.95 3.22
CA HIS A 69 -0.82 -0.18 2.04
C HIS A 69 -2.21 -0.58 1.58
N VAL A 70 -3.08 0.41 1.41
CA VAL A 70 -4.47 0.22 0.96
C VAL A 70 -4.73 1.13 -0.23
N SER A 71 -5.13 0.55 -1.36
CA SER A 71 -5.51 1.27 -2.57
C SER A 71 -7.00 1.08 -2.86
N ASN A 72 -7.66 2.12 -3.36
CA ASN A 72 -9.03 2.04 -3.86
C ASN A 72 -9.10 2.21 -5.39
N TRP A 73 -10.32 2.17 -5.94
CA TRP A 73 -10.56 2.35 -7.37
C TRP A 73 -10.50 3.80 -7.85
N ASP A 74 -10.44 4.76 -6.92
CA ASP A 74 -10.34 6.19 -7.23
C ASP A 74 -8.87 6.67 -7.28
N ASN A 75 -7.93 5.71 -7.42
CA ASN A 75 -6.48 5.93 -7.44
C ASN A 75 -5.95 6.67 -6.19
N GLN A 76 -6.56 6.38 -5.04
CA GLN A 76 -6.07 6.81 -3.75
C GLN A 76 -5.36 5.65 -3.07
N HIS A 77 -4.22 5.95 -2.44
CA HIS A 77 -3.40 5.00 -1.72
C HIS A 77 -3.15 5.54 -0.32
N VAL A 78 -3.55 4.79 0.70
CA VAL A 78 -3.26 5.12 2.10
C VAL A 78 -2.19 4.17 2.62
N THR A 79 -1.16 4.74 3.22
CA THR A 79 -0.05 4.03 3.85
C THR A 79 0.02 4.40 5.32
N PHE A 80 0.16 3.39 6.19
CA PHE A 80 0.29 3.57 7.64
C PHE A 80 1.03 2.40 8.28
N ARG A 81 1.57 2.61 9.48
CA ARG A 81 2.26 1.55 10.25
C ARG A 81 1.39 1.05 11.39
N LEU A 82 1.52 -0.24 11.68
CA LEU A 82 0.93 -0.90 12.84
C LEU A 82 2.04 -1.45 13.73
N ASP A 83 1.87 -1.35 15.05
CA ASP A 83 2.68 -2.09 16.02
C ASP A 83 2.33 -3.60 16.03
N LYS A 84 3.07 -4.38 16.82
CA LYS A 84 2.83 -5.82 17.01
C LYS A 84 1.44 -6.17 17.53
N TRP A 85 0.72 -5.21 18.11
CA TRP A 85 -0.65 -5.37 18.59
C TRP A 85 -1.70 -4.89 17.59
N GLY A 86 -1.28 -4.42 16.41
CA GLY A 86 -2.17 -3.95 15.35
C GLY A 86 -2.68 -2.53 15.57
N ARG A 87 -2.02 -1.73 16.41
CA ARG A 87 -2.41 -0.32 16.64
C ARG A 87 -1.60 0.61 15.73
N PRO A 88 -2.22 1.66 15.15
CA PRO A 88 -1.50 2.64 14.36
C PRO A 88 -0.38 3.30 15.15
N VAL A 89 0.77 3.49 14.50
CA VAL A 89 1.92 4.22 15.04
C VAL A 89 2.29 5.39 14.13
N SER A 90 2.74 6.49 14.72
CA SER A 90 3.17 7.67 13.97
C SER A 90 4.52 7.44 13.29
N TYR A 91 4.70 8.01 12.11
CA TYR A 91 5.99 8.12 11.42
C TYR A 91 6.86 9.17 12.13
N HIS A 92 6.47 10.44 12.01
CA HIS A 92 7.09 11.61 12.60
C HIS A 92 6.02 12.70 12.80
N GLY A 93 6.23 13.67 13.69
CA GLY A 93 5.36 14.85 13.80
C GLY A 93 3.87 14.56 14.11
N GLY A 94 3.55 13.38 14.65
CA GLY A 94 2.16 12.94 14.84
C GLY A 94 1.44 12.46 13.58
N ILE A 95 2.13 12.39 12.44
CA ILE A 95 1.62 11.85 11.18
C ILE A 95 1.47 10.33 11.30
N VAL A 96 0.27 9.81 11.07
CA VAL A 96 -0.05 8.38 11.17
C VAL A 96 -0.45 7.80 9.82
N PHE A 97 -1.19 8.55 9.01
CA PHE A 97 -1.59 8.11 7.67
C PHE A 97 -1.04 9.06 6.62
N LEU A 98 -0.43 8.48 5.58
CA LEU A 98 -0.06 9.18 4.36
C LEU A 98 -1.05 8.78 3.28
N MET A 99 -1.66 9.75 2.61
CA MET A 99 -2.54 9.51 1.48
C MET A 99 -1.92 10.08 0.21
N TYR A 100 -1.76 9.22 -0.78
CA TYR A 100 -1.37 9.57 -2.14
C TYR A 100 -2.63 9.54 -2.99
N GLU A 101 -2.84 10.59 -3.77
CA GLU A 101 -3.85 10.60 -4.83
C GLU A 101 -3.11 10.74 -6.15
N PHE A 102 -3.37 9.83 -7.07
CA PHE A 102 -2.79 9.86 -8.40
C PHE A 102 -3.80 10.38 -9.41
N CYS A 103 -3.29 10.93 -10.51
CA CYS A 103 -4.12 11.24 -11.66
C CYS A 103 -4.80 9.95 -12.17
N GLY A 104 -6.01 10.10 -12.72
CA GLY A 104 -6.75 8.99 -13.34
C GLY A 104 -6.08 8.48 -14.61
N ASP A 105 -6.86 7.80 -15.45
CA ASP A 105 -6.37 7.19 -16.70
C ASP A 105 -5.63 8.20 -17.61
N GLU A 106 -6.02 9.47 -17.53
CA GLU A 106 -5.40 10.54 -18.28
C GLU A 106 -4.03 10.97 -17.73
N GLY A 107 -3.59 10.62 -16.52
CA GLY A 107 -2.30 11.07 -15.98
C GLY A 107 -1.36 9.93 -15.68
N THR A 108 -0.77 9.39 -16.74
CA THR A 108 0.26 8.36 -16.67
C THR A 108 1.52 8.76 -17.44
N TYR A 109 2.65 8.13 -17.10
CA TYR A 109 3.91 8.19 -17.83
C TYR A 109 4.50 6.79 -18.00
N LEU A 110 5.48 6.65 -18.90
CA LEU A 110 6.13 5.36 -19.14
C LEU A 110 7.15 5.08 -18.04
N ASP A 111 6.83 4.15 -17.15
CA ASP A 111 7.71 3.72 -16.06
C ASP A 111 8.61 2.57 -16.53
N ARG A 112 9.92 2.80 -16.45
CA ARG A 112 10.92 1.77 -16.82
C ARG A 112 11.10 0.71 -15.75
N PHE A 113 10.90 1.01 -14.46
CA PHE A 113 10.89 0.01 -13.40
C PHE A 113 9.73 -0.98 -13.57
N GLY A 114 8.60 -0.49 -14.09
CA GLY A 114 7.42 -1.28 -14.42
C GLY A 114 7.55 -2.19 -15.64
N ASN A 115 8.74 -2.36 -16.22
CA ASN A 115 8.98 -3.02 -17.52
C ASN A 115 8.30 -2.31 -18.71
N GLY A 116 8.31 -0.97 -18.73
CA GLY A 116 7.67 -0.17 -19.78
C GLY A 116 6.15 -0.10 -19.65
N ARG A 117 5.63 -0.21 -18.42
CA ARG A 117 4.20 -0.03 -18.13
C ARG A 117 3.91 1.44 -17.88
N LEU A 118 2.66 1.82 -18.09
CA LEU A 118 2.18 3.13 -17.69
C LEU A 118 2.05 3.17 -16.15
N ALA A 119 2.76 4.09 -15.51
CA ALA A 119 2.61 4.41 -14.10
C ALA A 119 1.77 5.68 -13.93
N PRO A 120 0.89 5.74 -12.92
CA PRO A 120 0.09 6.92 -12.67
C PRO A 120 0.94 8.03 -12.04
N ILE A 121 0.66 9.27 -12.43
CA ILE A 121 1.37 10.47 -11.96
C ILE A 121 0.78 10.92 -10.62
N LEU A 122 1.62 11.15 -9.62
CA LEU A 122 1.22 11.66 -8.32
C LEU A 122 0.60 13.06 -8.48
N LYS A 123 -0.65 13.20 -8.04
CA LYS A 123 -1.38 14.47 -8.03
C LYS A 123 -1.24 15.17 -6.69
N ARG A 124 -1.30 14.39 -5.60
CA ARG A 124 -1.33 14.92 -4.25
C ARG A 124 -0.76 13.94 -3.24
N LEU A 125 -0.03 14.46 -2.26
CA LEU A 125 0.38 13.77 -1.04
C LEU A 125 -0.21 14.51 0.16
N SER A 126 -0.84 13.82 1.11
CA SER A 126 -1.48 14.42 2.29
C SER A 126 -1.20 13.62 3.56
N TYR A 127 -1.08 14.33 4.68
CA TYR A 127 -0.73 13.78 5.99
C TYR A 127 -1.89 13.90 6.97
N PHE A 128 -2.13 12.83 7.74
CA PHE A 128 -3.22 12.77 8.70
C PHE A 128 -2.80 12.18 10.04
N ASP A 129 -3.43 12.68 11.10
CA ASP A 129 -3.30 12.16 12.46
C ASP A 129 -4.03 10.80 12.64
N ALA A 130 -3.93 10.23 13.84
CA ALA A 130 -4.60 8.97 14.19
C ALA A 130 -6.15 9.03 14.10
N GLN A 131 -6.73 10.23 14.06
CA GLN A 131 -8.17 10.48 13.97
C GLN A 131 -8.61 10.78 12.53
N GLY A 132 -7.68 10.82 11.57
CA GLY A 132 -7.94 11.09 10.17
C GLY A 132 -8.16 12.56 9.84
N ASN A 133 -7.71 13.48 10.70
CA ASN A 133 -7.68 14.91 10.42
C ASN A 133 -6.35 15.31 9.77
N PRO A 134 -6.34 16.28 8.85
CA PRO A 134 -5.09 16.84 8.33
C PRO A 134 -4.21 17.32 9.47
N ILE A 135 -2.94 16.94 9.43
CA ILE A 135 -1.93 17.39 10.37
C ILE A 135 -0.71 17.84 9.59
N GLY A 136 -0.13 18.98 9.96
CA GLY A 136 1.10 19.43 9.35
C GLY A 136 2.31 18.86 10.06
N ASP A 137 3.37 18.65 9.29
CA ASP A 137 4.66 18.33 9.87
C ASP A 137 5.23 19.57 10.58
N ALA A 138 5.44 19.46 11.89
CA ALA A 138 5.94 20.54 12.72
C ALA A 138 7.39 20.92 12.39
N GLU A 139 8.17 20.00 11.82
CA GLU A 139 9.54 20.29 11.38
C GLU A 139 9.58 21.15 10.10
N PHE A 140 8.48 21.18 9.34
CA PHE A 140 8.40 21.83 8.04
C PHE A 140 7.32 22.93 7.98
N ASP A 141 7.13 23.75 9.00
CA ASP A 141 6.14 24.85 9.01
C ASP A 141 4.67 24.38 8.82
N ASP A 142 4.26 23.31 9.50
CA ASP A 142 2.88 22.78 9.46
C ASP A 142 2.47 22.29 8.06
N VAL A 143 3.40 21.76 7.27
CA VAL A 143 3.11 21.22 5.93
C VAL A 143 2.29 19.94 6.04
N SER A 144 1.03 19.98 5.59
CA SER A 144 0.12 18.84 5.66
C SER A 144 -0.21 18.22 4.31
N ARG A 145 0.05 18.95 3.21
CA ARG A 145 -0.30 18.50 1.86
C ARG A 145 0.56 19.14 0.79
N PHE A 146 0.95 18.33 -0.18
CA PHE A 146 1.54 18.74 -1.45
C PHE A 146 0.55 18.46 -2.59
N GLU A 147 0.42 19.39 -3.51
CA GLU A 147 -0.26 19.18 -4.80
C GLU A 147 0.69 19.50 -5.94
N PHE A 148 0.62 18.68 -6.98
CA PHE A 148 1.48 18.77 -8.15
C PHE A 148 0.64 18.99 -9.41
N GLU A 149 1.13 19.87 -10.28
CA GLU A 149 0.54 20.18 -11.57
C GLU A 149 1.62 20.07 -12.64
N ILE A 150 1.48 19.09 -13.54
CA ILE A 150 2.36 18.93 -14.71
C ILE A 150 1.82 19.83 -15.83
N ARG A 151 2.61 20.80 -16.24
CA ARG A 151 2.25 21.82 -17.24
C ARG A 151 2.72 21.46 -18.64
N ASP A 152 3.96 20.99 -18.75
CA ASP A 152 4.51 20.46 -20.00
C ASP A 152 4.69 18.95 -19.85
N ARG A 153 3.75 18.21 -20.44
CA ARG A 153 3.68 16.76 -20.29
C ARG A 153 4.69 16.02 -21.14
N GLU A 154 4.97 16.53 -22.34
CA GLU A 154 5.92 15.90 -23.25
C GLU A 154 7.32 15.96 -22.63
N LYS A 155 7.69 17.15 -22.14
CA LYS A 155 8.97 17.36 -21.47
C LYS A 155 9.08 16.60 -20.16
N PHE A 156 8.01 16.62 -19.35
CA PHE A 156 7.94 15.80 -18.14
C PHE A 156 8.20 14.32 -18.46
N GLN A 157 7.52 13.76 -19.47
CA GLN A 157 7.66 12.35 -19.81
C GLN A 157 9.07 12.02 -20.30
N GLU A 158 9.68 12.86 -21.13
CA GLU A 158 11.07 12.69 -21.57
C GLU A 158 12.03 12.67 -20.38
N THR A 159 11.96 13.68 -19.52
CA THR A 159 12.85 13.84 -18.37
C THR A 159 12.65 12.74 -17.33
N MET A 160 11.39 12.42 -16.98
CA MET A 160 11.06 11.35 -16.05
C MET A 160 11.58 10.00 -16.53
N THR A 161 11.46 9.71 -17.83
CA THR A 161 12.00 8.47 -18.43
C THR A 161 13.53 8.41 -18.32
N ARG A 162 14.22 9.56 -18.42
CA ARG A 162 15.68 9.64 -18.25
C ARG A 162 16.09 9.43 -16.79
N ILE A 163 15.37 10.02 -15.84
CA ILE A 163 15.62 9.85 -14.40
C ILE A 163 15.39 8.39 -13.99
N ASP A 164 14.28 7.78 -14.41
CA ASP A 164 14.01 6.36 -14.17
C ASP A 164 15.13 5.47 -14.73
N GLY A 165 15.65 5.80 -15.93
CA GLY A 165 16.76 5.07 -16.55
C GLY A 165 18.08 5.15 -15.77
N GLN A 166 18.18 6.03 -14.77
CA GLN A 166 19.34 6.20 -13.89
C GLN A 166 18.99 5.93 -12.42
N ASP A 167 17.88 5.26 -12.16
CA ASP A 167 17.40 4.95 -10.81
C ASP A 167 17.29 6.17 -9.89
N GLY A 168 16.85 7.32 -10.42
CA GLY A 168 16.76 8.56 -9.65
C GLY A 168 18.07 9.35 -9.52
N ASN A 169 19.19 8.82 -9.99
CA ASN A 169 20.52 9.46 -9.84
C ASN A 169 20.81 10.53 -10.90
N LEU A 170 19.77 11.08 -11.53
CA LEU A 170 19.88 12.18 -12.48
C LEU A 170 19.36 13.45 -11.83
N ASP A 171 20.26 14.38 -11.56
CA ASP A 171 19.89 15.73 -11.16
C ASP A 171 19.48 16.53 -12.40
N THR A 172 18.29 17.12 -12.37
CA THR A 172 17.74 17.91 -13.46
C THR A 172 17.55 19.33 -12.97
N GLU A 173 18.35 20.26 -13.48
CA GLU A 173 18.20 21.70 -13.18
C GLU A 173 17.07 22.34 -14.02
N ASP A 174 15.97 21.61 -14.25
CA ASP A 174 14.84 22.02 -15.10
C ASP A 174 13.73 22.79 -14.35
N GLU A 175 13.95 23.11 -13.06
CA GLU A 175 13.02 23.90 -12.24
C GLU A 175 12.67 25.25 -12.91
N ALA A 176 13.67 25.94 -13.46
CA ALA A 176 13.50 27.25 -14.08
C ALA A 176 12.54 27.25 -15.28
N GLU A 177 12.30 26.09 -15.88
CA GLU A 177 11.40 25.92 -17.02
C GLU A 177 9.93 25.87 -16.58
N GLY A 178 9.66 25.57 -15.31
CA GLY A 178 8.31 25.57 -14.76
C GLY A 178 7.40 24.46 -15.27
N ASN A 179 7.99 23.33 -15.69
CA ASN A 179 7.26 22.15 -16.20
C ASN A 179 6.34 21.53 -15.12
N ILE A 180 6.75 21.62 -13.85
CA ILE A 180 6.02 21.08 -12.71
C ILE A 180 5.81 22.21 -11.70
N LEU A 181 4.57 22.44 -11.29
CA LEU A 181 4.25 23.35 -10.19
C LEU A 181 3.91 22.53 -8.94
N ARG A 182 4.55 22.87 -7.82
CA ARG A 182 4.21 22.34 -6.49
C ARG A 182 3.48 23.41 -5.68
N LYS A 183 2.33 23.05 -5.11
CA LYS A 183 1.62 23.83 -4.08
C LYS A 183 1.72 23.11 -2.76
N VAL A 184 2.03 23.86 -1.71
CA VAL A 184 2.22 23.36 -0.35
C VAL A 184 1.16 23.98 0.55
N PHE A 185 0.44 23.13 1.29
CA PHE A 185 -0.67 23.53 2.14
C PHE A 185 -0.38 23.24 3.61
N ASP A 186 -0.86 24.13 4.47
CA ASP A 186 -0.88 23.91 5.91
C ASP A 186 -2.05 23.02 6.36
N SER A 187 -2.06 22.62 7.64
CA SER A 187 -3.11 21.79 8.24
C SER A 187 -4.52 22.42 8.17
N ARG A 188 -4.60 23.74 7.96
CA ARG A 188 -5.85 24.50 7.78
C ARG A 188 -6.29 24.56 6.32
N GLY A 189 -5.53 23.97 5.41
CA GLY A 189 -5.80 23.94 3.97
C GLY A 189 -5.43 25.23 3.24
N ARG A 190 -4.60 26.10 3.84
CA ARG A 190 -4.12 27.33 3.20
C ARG A 190 -2.83 27.06 2.44
N VAL A 191 -2.69 27.62 1.25
CA VAL A 191 -1.42 27.58 0.51
C VAL A 191 -0.39 28.43 1.27
N ILE A 192 0.71 27.81 1.68
CA ILE A 192 1.81 28.49 2.37
C ILE A 192 3.03 28.69 1.46
N ARG A 193 3.20 27.83 0.45
CA ARG A 193 4.25 27.97 -0.58
C ARG A 193 3.71 27.46 -1.91
N SER A 194 4.15 28.09 -3.00
CA SER A 194 3.85 27.65 -4.37
C SER A 194 5.00 28.07 -5.27
N GLY A 195 5.48 27.16 -6.10
CA GLY A 195 6.59 27.43 -6.99
C GLY A 195 6.84 26.26 -7.95
N PRO A 196 7.62 26.50 -9.01
CA PRO A 196 8.11 25.41 -9.82
C PRO A 196 9.01 24.48 -8.99
N ILE A 197 9.14 23.24 -9.43
CA ILE A 197 10.14 22.28 -8.95
C ILE A 197 10.76 21.57 -10.15
N SER A 198 11.95 21.00 -9.96
CA SER A 198 12.56 20.14 -10.97
C SER A 198 11.81 18.81 -11.13
N THR A 199 12.05 18.13 -12.24
CA THR A 199 11.55 16.77 -12.45
C THR A 199 12.24 15.78 -11.50
N SER A 200 13.53 15.98 -11.16
CA SER A 200 14.26 15.19 -10.16
C SER A 200 13.61 15.31 -8.76
N ASP A 201 13.28 16.52 -8.32
CA ASP A 201 12.57 16.74 -7.05
C ASP A 201 11.20 16.03 -7.04
N PHE A 202 10.44 16.16 -8.14
CA PHE A 202 9.15 15.47 -8.26
C PHE A 202 9.29 13.95 -8.20
N TRP A 203 10.35 13.40 -8.81
CA TRP A 203 10.61 11.97 -8.85
C TRP A 203 10.76 11.36 -7.45
N GLU A 204 11.36 12.09 -6.51
CA GLU A 204 11.45 11.66 -5.10
C GLU A 204 10.07 11.52 -4.44
N TYR A 205 9.16 12.48 -4.67
CA TYR A 205 7.79 12.39 -4.16
C TYR A 205 7.02 11.22 -4.77
N GLN A 206 7.20 10.98 -6.08
CA GLN A 206 6.54 9.90 -6.81
C GLN A 206 6.95 8.51 -6.28
N HIS A 207 8.23 8.30 -5.93
CA HIS A 207 8.77 6.96 -5.65
C HIS A 207 9.13 6.69 -4.18
N PHE A 208 9.67 7.68 -3.47
CA PHE A 208 10.05 7.53 -2.06
C PHE A 208 8.97 8.01 -1.09
N GLY A 209 7.92 8.62 -1.63
CA GLY A 209 6.69 8.91 -0.92
C GLY A 209 6.79 10.04 0.10
N GLY A 210 7.75 10.96 -0.04
CA GLY A 210 7.91 12.11 0.86
C GLY A 210 7.86 11.71 2.33
N LYS A 211 8.30 10.49 2.68
CA LYS A 211 8.25 9.98 4.04
C LYS A 211 9.16 10.90 4.88
N PRO A 212 8.63 11.59 5.90
CA PRO A 212 9.47 12.31 6.84
C PRO A 212 10.43 11.34 7.56
#